data_AF-A0AAW1TQQ7-F1
#
_entry.id   AF-A0AAW1TQQ7-F1
#
_cell.length_a   1.000
_cell.length_b   1.000
_cell.length_c   1.000
_cell.angle_alpha   90.00
_cell.angle_beta   90.00
_cell.angle_gamma   90.00
#
_symmetry.space_group_name_H-M   'P 1'
#
loop_
_entity.id
_entity.type
_entity.pdbx_description
1 polymer ?
#
loop_
_entity_poly.entity_id
_entity_poly.type
_entity_poly.pdbx_seq_one_letter_code
_entity_poly.pdbx_strand_id
1 'polypeptide(L)'
;MDEILFLRQQLQALTTKNQETKPSQAGILNKEMYRNKRTEWRNWNEFSSYFKRSSYPQQYAMQLEEQIRNQKQKTKETAQEYITALRTLIRRDGTLTSNQTLEIIHKNKKNIYKKERKDMENQKKQFGNISDSCSSTINPLLLEDEQYFHPTKDRWKSAPDRKSAWKLESYIYLWVPSMVLLASMNLTQFPMQFSLFFTVRIHSDTSGTIFSLRSRTLPDTYLSIDMRKTDIKVAHATKNSSNTLIIPSNLADSHWHQIAISIRDQNVVECYVDCEWTTTNVLKSAILDLSGDTDLIIGYMFEGDLEQLSIVTDPDMVNSHCSTSKIAITDQSMEKT
;
A
#
# COMPACT_ATOMS: atom_id res chain seq x y z
N MET A 1 11.76 -32.51 -20.12
CA MET A 1 12.18 -33.34 -18.98
C MET A 1 10.93 -33.68 -18.19
N ASP A 2 10.54 -34.95 -18.21
CA ASP A 2 9.18 -35.41 -17.88
C ASP A 2 8.86 -35.33 -16.38
N GLU A 3 7.79 -34.61 -16.03
CA GLU A 3 7.15 -34.63 -14.69
C GLU A 3 6.80 -36.05 -14.22
N ILE A 4 6.63 -36.99 -15.16
CA ILE A 4 6.41 -38.41 -14.88
C ILE A 4 7.63 -39.04 -14.20
N LEU A 5 8.84 -38.58 -14.51
CA LEU A 5 10.08 -39.08 -13.89
C LEU A 5 10.22 -38.56 -12.44
N PHE A 6 9.82 -37.31 -12.19
CA PHE A 6 9.77 -36.72 -10.86
C PHE A 6 8.73 -37.41 -9.96
N LEU A 7 7.57 -37.74 -10.52
CA LEU A 7 6.51 -38.47 -9.82
C LEU A 7 6.90 -39.93 -9.52
N ARG A 8 7.67 -40.60 -10.39
CA ARG A 8 8.23 -41.94 -10.12
C ARG A 8 9.23 -41.92 -8.96
N GLN A 9 10.09 -40.90 -8.87
CA GLN A 9 11.04 -40.75 -7.76
C GLN A 9 10.35 -40.43 -6.43
N GLN A 10 9.31 -39.59 -6.43
CA GLN A 10 8.52 -39.27 -5.23
C GLN A 10 7.73 -40.48 -4.72
N LEU A 11 7.17 -41.31 -5.61
CA LEU A 11 6.47 -42.55 -5.24
C LEU A 11 7.42 -43.64 -4.73
N GLN A 12 8.62 -43.76 -5.30
CA GLN A 12 9.64 -44.68 -4.78
C GLN A 12 10.12 -44.28 -3.39
N ALA A 13 10.29 -42.99 -3.11
CA ALA A 13 10.68 -42.48 -1.79
C ALA A 13 9.63 -42.74 -0.70
N LEU A 14 8.34 -42.84 -1.07
CA LEU A 14 7.25 -43.19 -0.17
C LEU A 14 7.14 -44.70 0.09
N THR A 15 7.71 -45.55 -0.78
CA THR A 15 7.74 -47.01 -0.59
C THR A 15 8.90 -47.50 0.28
N THR A 16 10.07 -46.86 0.24
CA THR A 16 11.24 -47.29 1.03
C THR A 16 11.20 -46.88 2.50
N LYS A 17 10.34 -45.92 2.88
CA LYS A 17 10.23 -45.43 4.26
C LYS A 17 9.17 -46.11 5.13
N ASN A 18 8.42 -47.09 4.60
CA ASN A 18 7.29 -47.71 5.29
C ASN A 18 7.42 -49.23 5.49
N GLN A 19 8.62 -49.75 5.74
CA GLN A 19 8.78 -51.14 6.18
C GLN A 19 8.73 -51.35 7.69
N GLU A 20 8.56 -50.30 8.48
CA GLU A 20 8.35 -50.43 9.93
C GLU A 20 7.20 -49.54 10.39
N THR A 21 5.98 -49.94 10.07
CA THR A 21 4.77 -49.77 10.91
C THR A 21 3.55 -50.28 10.13
N LYS A 22 2.66 -51.01 10.81
CA LYS A 22 1.42 -51.57 10.24
C LYS A 22 0.66 -50.50 9.43
N PRO A 23 0.22 -50.77 8.20
CA PRO A 23 -0.56 -49.82 7.44
C PRO A 23 -1.88 -49.58 8.16
N SER A 24 -2.10 -48.34 8.61
CA SER A 24 -3.39 -47.91 9.15
C SER A 24 -4.47 -48.14 8.08
N GLN A 25 -5.69 -48.53 8.49
CA GLN A 25 -6.83 -48.76 7.59
C GLN A 25 -7.11 -47.57 6.64
N ALA A 26 -6.70 -46.35 7.01
CA ALA A 26 -6.72 -45.16 6.17
C ALA A 26 -5.84 -45.26 4.91
N GLY A 27 -4.70 -45.96 4.97
CA GLY A 27 -3.80 -46.15 3.83
C GLY A 27 -4.35 -47.10 2.76
N ILE A 28 -5.22 -48.03 3.14
CA ILE A 28 -5.86 -49.00 2.24
C ILE A 28 -7.05 -48.33 1.53
N LEU A 29 -7.88 -47.56 2.26
CA LEU A 29 -9.02 -46.81 1.71
C LEU A 29 -8.62 -45.82 0.60
N ASN A 30 -7.45 -45.18 0.75
CA ASN A 30 -7.01 -44.12 -0.16
C ASN A 30 -6.58 -44.64 -1.55
N LYS A 31 -6.09 -45.88 -1.65
CA LYS A 31 -5.65 -46.45 -2.93
C LYS A 31 -6.80 -46.93 -3.80
N GLU A 32 -7.82 -47.55 -3.21
CA GLU A 32 -9.02 -48.01 -3.92
C GLU A 32 -9.88 -46.82 -4.36
N MET A 33 -10.05 -45.81 -3.51
CA MET A 33 -10.78 -44.58 -3.83
C MET A 33 -10.16 -43.84 -5.03
N TYR A 34 -8.82 -43.68 -5.04
CA TYR A 34 -8.14 -43.05 -6.17
C TYR A 34 -8.28 -43.88 -7.45
N ARG A 35 -8.14 -45.21 -7.39
CA ARG A 35 -8.31 -46.08 -8.55
C ARG A 35 -9.72 -46.00 -9.15
N ASN A 36 -10.76 -45.95 -8.34
CA ASN A 36 -12.15 -46.02 -8.80
C ASN A 36 -12.72 -44.69 -9.31
N LYS A 37 -12.18 -43.55 -8.86
CA LYS A 37 -12.76 -42.22 -9.11
C LYS A 37 -11.87 -41.26 -9.90
N ARG A 38 -10.64 -41.66 -10.27
CA ARG A 38 -9.67 -40.79 -10.94
C ARG A 38 -10.18 -40.15 -12.24
N THR A 39 -10.99 -40.87 -13.02
CA THR A 39 -11.53 -40.38 -14.30
C THR A 39 -12.60 -39.30 -14.12
N GLU A 40 -13.14 -39.12 -12.90
CA GLU A 40 -14.15 -38.12 -12.58
C GLU A 40 -13.55 -36.75 -12.19
N TRP A 41 -12.25 -36.66 -11.91
CA TRP A 41 -11.60 -35.41 -11.50
C TRP A 41 -10.77 -34.81 -12.63
N ARG A 42 -11.09 -33.58 -13.04
CA ARG A 42 -10.42 -32.87 -14.14
C ARG A 42 -9.24 -32.03 -13.68
N ASN A 43 -9.18 -31.69 -12.40
CA ASN A 43 -8.12 -30.88 -11.82
C ASN A 43 -7.88 -31.22 -10.34
N TRP A 44 -6.77 -30.69 -9.80
CA TRP A 44 -6.37 -30.92 -8.41
C TRP A 44 -7.38 -30.42 -7.38
N ASN A 45 -8.11 -29.34 -7.69
CA ASN A 45 -9.10 -28.78 -6.78
C ASN A 45 -10.32 -29.69 -6.63
N GLU A 46 -10.76 -30.33 -7.71
CA GLU A 46 -11.86 -31.31 -7.69
C GLU A 46 -11.50 -32.56 -6.87
N PHE A 47 -10.30 -33.11 -7.10
CA PHE A 47 -9.78 -34.22 -6.30
C PHE A 47 -9.66 -33.84 -4.82
N SER A 48 -9.02 -32.70 -4.52
CA SER A 48 -8.82 -32.22 -3.15
C SER A 48 -10.15 -31.99 -2.44
N SER A 49 -11.13 -31.40 -3.13
CA SER A 49 -12.47 -31.14 -2.57
C SER A 49 -13.27 -32.42 -2.35
N TYR A 50 -13.13 -33.43 -3.23
CA TYR A 50 -13.77 -34.73 -3.05
C TYR A 50 -13.11 -35.51 -1.92
N PHE A 51 -11.78 -35.60 -1.91
CA PHE A 51 -11.00 -36.24 -0.84
C PHE A 51 -11.27 -35.59 0.51
N LYS A 52 -11.39 -34.26 0.54
CA LYS A 52 -11.77 -33.53 1.76
C LYS A 52 -13.16 -33.89 2.28
N ARG A 53 -14.12 -34.14 1.39
CA ARG A 53 -15.48 -34.54 1.76
C ARG A 53 -15.60 -36.02 2.14
N SER A 54 -14.81 -36.89 1.51
CA SER A 54 -14.88 -38.34 1.74
C SER A 54 -14.05 -38.82 2.94
N SER A 55 -12.92 -38.15 3.21
CA SER A 55 -11.91 -38.65 4.14
C SER A 55 -11.86 -37.91 5.47
N TYR A 56 -12.60 -36.80 5.61
CA TYR A 56 -12.64 -36.03 6.86
C TYR A 56 -14.02 -36.17 7.53
N PRO A 57 -14.08 -36.45 8.84
CA PRO A 57 -15.32 -36.45 9.59
C PRO A 57 -16.06 -35.12 9.46
N GLN A 58 -17.41 -35.12 9.45
CA GLN A 58 -18.24 -33.91 9.30
C GLN A 58 -17.94 -32.80 10.31
N GLN A 59 -17.32 -33.15 11.46
CA GLN A 59 -16.93 -32.22 12.51
C GLN A 59 -15.48 -31.73 12.40
N TYR A 60 -14.68 -32.25 11.47
CA TYR A 60 -13.25 -31.94 11.36
C TYR A 60 -13.01 -30.47 10.99
N ALA A 61 -13.84 -29.89 10.12
CA ALA A 61 -13.76 -28.47 9.79
C ALA A 61 -14.08 -27.59 11.03
N MET A 62 -15.17 -27.91 11.74
CA MET A 62 -15.53 -27.20 12.98
C MET A 62 -14.46 -27.34 14.07
N GLN A 63 -13.85 -28.53 14.22
CA GLN A 63 -12.75 -28.77 15.15
C GLN A 63 -11.49 -27.99 14.77
N LEU A 64 -11.21 -27.84 13.47
CA LEU A 64 -10.05 -27.10 12.99
C LEU A 64 -10.24 -25.59 13.15
N GLU A 65 -11.44 -25.07 12.88
CA GLU A 65 -11.81 -23.68 13.18
C GLU A 65 -11.72 -23.39 14.69
N GLU A 66 -12.19 -24.31 15.53
CA GLU A 66 -12.10 -24.19 16.99
C GLU A 66 -10.64 -24.23 17.47
N GLN A 67 -9.80 -25.09 16.87
CA GLN A 67 -8.36 -25.13 17.14
C GLN A 67 -7.67 -23.83 16.73
N ILE A 68 -7.98 -23.27 15.56
CA ILE A 68 -7.43 -21.98 15.10
C ILE A 68 -7.83 -20.86 16.07
N ARG A 69 -9.11 -20.82 16.46
CA ARG A 69 -9.65 -19.81 17.37
C ARG A 69 -9.02 -19.88 18.76
N ASN A 70 -8.74 -21.09 19.25
CA ASN A 70 -8.20 -21.33 20.59
C ASN A 70 -6.68 -21.41 20.64
N GLN A 71 -5.99 -21.37 19.50
CA GLN A 71 -4.53 -21.37 19.42
C GLN A 71 -3.96 -20.05 19.97
N LYS A 72 -3.53 -20.10 21.24
CA LYS A 72 -2.87 -19.01 21.96
C LYS A 72 -1.38 -19.30 22.10
N GLN A 73 -0.55 -18.25 22.04
CA GLN A 73 0.89 -18.38 22.26
C GLN A 73 1.17 -18.94 23.67
N LYS A 74 1.96 -20.01 23.75
CA LYS A 74 2.34 -20.64 25.03
C LYS A 74 3.39 -19.78 25.77
N THR A 75 3.53 -19.97 27.09
CA THR A 75 4.42 -19.15 27.95
C THR A 75 5.91 -19.19 27.60
N LYS A 76 6.38 -20.24 26.91
CA LYS A 76 7.78 -20.42 26.49
C LYS A 76 7.95 -20.48 24.98
N GLU A 77 6.88 -20.24 24.23
CA GLU A 77 6.88 -20.30 22.77
C GLU A 77 7.23 -18.92 22.22
N THR A 78 8.21 -18.86 21.32
CA THR A 78 8.59 -17.63 20.64
C THR A 78 7.46 -17.18 19.69
N ALA A 79 7.43 -15.88 19.35
CA ALA A 79 6.41 -15.36 18.44
C ALA A 79 6.47 -16.05 17.06
N GLN A 80 7.68 -16.39 16.60
CA GLN A 80 7.89 -17.06 15.32
C GLN A 80 7.36 -18.49 15.31
N GLU A 81 7.57 -19.24 16.40
CA GLU A 81 7.03 -20.59 16.57
C GLU A 81 5.50 -20.57 16.59
N TYR A 82 4.92 -19.62 17.32
CA TYR A 82 3.47 -19.43 17.38
C TYR A 82 2.86 -19.09 16.02
N ILE A 83 3.46 -18.13 15.29
CA ILE A 83 3.00 -17.73 13.95
C ILE A 83 3.11 -18.90 12.97
N THR A 84 4.19 -19.67 13.06
CA THR A 84 4.40 -20.85 12.21
C THR A 84 3.35 -21.94 12.50
N ALA A 85 3.06 -22.22 13.78
CA ALA A 85 2.04 -23.18 14.18
C ALA A 85 0.63 -22.76 13.71
N LEU A 86 0.30 -21.47 13.87
CA LEU A 86 -0.99 -20.92 13.45
C LEU A 86 -1.14 -20.92 11.93
N ARG A 87 -0.09 -20.57 11.17
CA ARG A 87 -0.07 -20.68 9.70
C ARG A 87 -0.27 -22.12 9.24
N THR A 88 0.28 -23.11 9.93
CA THR A 88 0.07 -24.53 9.60
C THR A 88 -1.39 -24.96 9.82
N LEU A 89 -2.06 -24.48 10.87
CA LEU A 89 -3.47 -24.76 11.10
C LEU A 89 -4.36 -24.10 10.04
N ILE A 90 -4.11 -22.83 9.72
CA ILE A 90 -4.85 -22.07 8.70
C ILE A 90 -4.67 -22.68 7.30
N ARG A 91 -3.47 -23.15 6.97
CA ARG A 91 -3.20 -23.84 5.70
C ARG A 91 -3.95 -25.17 5.58
N ARG A 92 -4.22 -25.85 6.70
CA ARG A 92 -5.01 -27.10 6.72
C ARG A 92 -6.50 -26.85 6.53
N ASP A 93 -6.98 -25.68 6.97
CA ASP A 93 -8.37 -25.24 6.86
C ASP A 93 -8.70 -24.78 5.43
N GLY A 94 -7.87 -23.89 4.88
CA GLY A 94 -7.90 -23.54 3.45
C GLY A 94 -9.10 -22.70 2.99
N THR A 95 -9.93 -22.21 3.92
CA THR A 95 -11.08 -21.33 3.66
C THR A 95 -10.87 -19.89 4.12
N LEU A 96 -9.88 -19.65 5.01
CA LEU A 96 -9.57 -18.33 5.56
C LEU A 96 -8.72 -17.47 4.63
N THR A 97 -9.10 -16.20 4.50
CA THR A 97 -8.36 -15.19 3.73
C THR A 97 -7.15 -14.64 4.50
N SER A 98 -6.23 -13.99 3.80
CA SER A 98 -5.04 -13.35 4.41
C SER A 98 -5.40 -12.30 5.47
N ASN A 99 -6.50 -11.55 5.28
CA ASN A 99 -6.95 -10.52 6.22
C ASN A 99 -7.54 -11.13 7.49
N GLN A 100 -8.37 -12.18 7.37
CA GLN A 100 -8.89 -12.92 8.52
C GLN A 100 -7.76 -13.61 9.31
N THR A 101 -6.71 -14.05 8.62
CA THR A 101 -5.51 -14.63 9.23
C THR A 101 -4.78 -13.60 10.10
N LEU A 102 -4.62 -12.36 9.61
CA LEU A 102 -3.99 -11.27 10.36
C LEU A 102 -4.78 -10.90 11.62
N GLU A 103 -6.10 -10.80 11.52
CA GLU A 103 -6.95 -10.51 12.69
C GLU A 103 -6.84 -11.58 13.79
N ILE A 104 -6.81 -12.87 13.41
CA ILE A 104 -6.67 -13.99 14.36
C ILE A 104 -5.29 -13.95 15.03
N ILE A 105 -4.22 -13.67 14.28
CA ILE A 105 -2.86 -13.51 14.82
C ILE A 105 -2.81 -12.35 15.84
N HIS A 106 -3.41 -11.22 15.52
CA HIS A 106 -3.44 -10.04 16.40
C HIS A 106 -4.24 -10.29 17.67
N LYS A 107 -5.37 -11.00 17.57
CA LYS A 107 -6.27 -11.27 18.71
C LYS A 107 -5.72 -12.30 19.69
N ASN A 108 -4.94 -13.28 19.22
CA ASN A 108 -4.50 -14.43 20.01
C ASN A 108 -3.05 -14.36 20.52
N LYS A 109 -2.29 -13.32 20.18
CA LYS A 109 -0.92 -13.07 20.70
C LYS A 109 -0.95 -12.72 22.19
N LYS A 110 -0.09 -13.35 23.02
CA LYS A 110 -0.13 -13.22 24.49
C LYS A 110 0.47 -11.87 24.98
N ASN A 111 -0.14 -11.34 26.05
CA ASN A 111 0.05 -10.04 26.74
C ASN A 111 1.47 -9.68 27.26
N ILE A 112 2.57 -10.10 26.62
CA ILE A 112 3.92 -9.60 26.95
C ILE A 112 4.04 -8.11 26.54
N TYR A 113 3.36 -7.75 25.45
CA TYR A 113 3.28 -6.38 24.95
C TYR A 113 2.48 -5.41 25.84
N LYS A 114 1.68 -5.85 26.82
CA LYS A 114 0.93 -4.89 27.68
C LYS A 114 1.80 -4.22 28.73
N LYS A 115 2.84 -4.90 29.22
CA LYS A 115 3.80 -4.33 30.19
C LYS A 115 4.83 -3.47 29.46
N GLU A 116 5.38 -3.98 28.36
CA GLU A 116 6.26 -3.21 27.47
C GLU A 116 5.55 -1.99 26.88
N ARG A 117 4.26 -2.07 26.54
CA ARG A 117 3.48 -0.90 26.10
C ARG A 117 3.31 0.15 27.19
N LYS A 118 3.15 -0.24 28.47
CA LYS A 118 3.02 0.70 29.59
C LYS A 118 4.37 1.31 29.98
N ASP A 119 5.43 0.53 29.89
CA ASP A 119 6.81 0.98 30.11
C ASP A 119 7.29 1.86 28.93
N MET A 120 6.88 1.55 27.69
CA MET A 120 7.08 2.39 26.50
C MET A 120 6.17 3.63 26.49
N GLU A 121 4.93 3.57 26.98
CA GLU A 121 4.05 4.76 27.14
C GLU A 121 4.58 5.69 28.23
N ASN A 122 5.22 5.15 29.28
CA ASN A 122 5.90 5.92 30.31
C ASN A 122 7.25 6.48 29.83
N GLN A 123 8.02 5.74 29.02
CA GLN A 123 9.22 6.25 28.37
C GLN A 123 8.91 7.30 27.28
N LYS A 124 7.81 7.15 26.51
CA LYS A 124 7.30 8.16 25.56
C LYS A 124 6.83 9.45 26.24
N LYS A 125 6.44 9.38 27.51
CA LYS A 125 6.15 10.57 28.33
C LYS A 125 7.41 11.24 28.89
N GLN A 126 8.53 10.52 28.96
CA GLN A 126 9.78 11.00 29.55
C GLN A 126 10.80 11.47 28.49
N PHE A 127 10.71 10.96 27.26
CA PHE A 127 11.51 11.40 26.11
C PHE A 127 10.57 11.85 25.01
N GLY A 128 10.46 13.17 24.84
CA GLY A 128 9.62 13.81 23.84
C GLY A 128 9.86 13.26 22.43
N ASN A 129 8.75 13.05 21.72
CA ASN A 129 8.61 12.63 20.34
C ASN A 129 9.68 13.24 19.40
N ILE A 130 10.66 12.44 18.98
CA ILE A 130 11.43 12.70 17.77
C ILE A 130 11.68 11.36 17.08
N SER A 131 11.37 11.30 15.78
CA SER A 131 11.81 10.29 14.82
C SER A 131 11.21 8.89 14.95
N ASP A 132 10.11 8.64 14.21
CA ASP A 132 9.90 7.35 13.52
C ASP A 132 8.76 7.43 12.47
N SER A 133 7.94 8.49 12.49
CA SER A 133 6.84 8.70 11.50
C SER A 133 7.29 9.34 10.17
N CYS A 134 8.55 9.76 10.02
CA CYS A 134 9.04 10.41 8.79
C CYS A 134 9.74 9.44 7.81
N SER A 135 9.88 8.16 8.14
CA SER A 135 10.61 7.17 7.32
C SER A 135 9.91 6.80 6.00
N SER A 136 8.66 7.22 5.81
CA SER A 136 7.83 6.92 4.64
C SER A 136 7.32 8.17 3.90
N THR A 137 7.90 9.35 4.16
CA THR A 137 7.54 10.60 3.49
C THR A 137 8.55 11.03 2.43
N ILE A 138 8.10 11.28 1.21
CA ILE A 138 8.88 11.80 0.09
C ILE A 138 8.48 13.24 -0.15
N ASN A 139 9.44 14.16 -0.22
CA ASN A 139 9.21 15.54 -0.67
C ASN A 139 9.99 15.79 -1.97
N PRO A 140 9.33 15.72 -3.14
CA PRO A 140 9.97 15.94 -4.43
C PRO A 140 10.54 17.35 -4.62
N LEU A 141 10.04 18.35 -3.88
CA LEU A 141 10.51 19.74 -3.97
C LEU A 141 11.88 19.95 -3.30
N LEU A 142 12.37 18.98 -2.52
CA LEU A 142 13.70 18.98 -1.92
C LEU A 142 14.77 18.35 -2.82
N LEU A 143 14.42 17.98 -4.05
CA LEU A 143 15.36 17.36 -4.97
C LEU A 143 16.53 18.31 -5.29
N GLU A 144 17.75 17.85 -5.04
CA GLU A 144 18.94 18.67 -5.31
C GLU A 144 19.28 18.71 -6.80
N ASP A 145 19.04 17.61 -7.49
CA ASP A 145 19.46 17.40 -8.88
C ASP A 145 18.69 18.31 -9.86
N GLU A 146 19.40 19.32 -10.39
CA GLU A 146 18.81 20.41 -11.16
C GLU A 146 18.28 19.98 -12.53
N GLN A 147 18.72 18.82 -13.04
CA GLN A 147 18.35 18.34 -14.38
C GLN A 147 16.85 18.05 -14.54
N TYR A 148 16.13 17.86 -13.42
CA TYR A 148 14.70 17.55 -13.40
C TYR A 148 13.81 18.80 -13.28
N PHE A 149 14.42 19.96 -13.04
CA PHE A 149 13.71 21.23 -12.92
C PHE A 149 13.63 21.89 -14.29
N HIS A 150 12.41 22.11 -14.77
CA HIS A 150 12.16 22.74 -16.05
C HIS A 150 11.68 24.19 -15.87
N PRO A 151 12.13 25.12 -16.74
CA PRO A 151 13.18 24.92 -17.74
C PRO A 151 14.57 24.75 -17.10
N THR A 152 14.81 25.38 -15.94
CA THR A 152 16.02 25.28 -15.12
C THR A 152 15.68 25.63 -13.67
N LYS A 153 16.44 25.12 -12.70
CA LYS A 153 16.19 25.34 -11.26
C LYS A 153 16.29 26.80 -10.83
N ASP A 154 17.14 27.62 -11.46
CA ASP A 154 17.27 29.06 -11.16
C ASP A 154 15.98 29.87 -11.45
N ARG A 155 15.10 29.35 -12.32
CA ARG A 155 13.79 29.96 -12.60
C ARG A 155 12.76 29.69 -11.50
N TRP A 156 12.98 28.68 -10.66
CA TRP A 156 12.17 28.43 -9.50
C TRP A 156 12.47 29.50 -8.45
N LYS A 157 11.53 30.42 -8.25
CA LYS A 157 11.67 31.51 -7.27
C LYS A 157 10.73 31.26 -6.10
N SER A 158 11.12 31.72 -4.91
CA SER A 158 10.23 31.69 -3.77
C SER A 158 9.03 32.61 -3.97
N ALA A 159 7.89 32.27 -3.38
CA ALA A 159 6.74 33.16 -3.35
C ALA A 159 7.06 34.45 -2.57
N PRO A 160 6.50 35.62 -2.95
CA PRO A 160 6.85 36.90 -2.33
C PRO A 160 6.56 36.97 -0.81
N ASP A 161 5.52 36.29 -0.36
CA ASP A 161 5.00 36.29 1.01
C ASP A 161 5.40 35.03 1.82
N ARG A 162 5.91 33.97 1.17
CA ARG A 162 6.36 32.73 1.83
C ARG A 162 7.65 32.21 1.20
N LYS A 163 8.78 32.32 1.92
CA LYS A 163 10.10 31.87 1.44
C LYS A 163 10.18 30.36 1.20
N SER A 164 9.44 29.58 1.98
CA SER A 164 9.30 28.12 1.87
C SER A 164 8.45 27.66 0.69
N ALA A 165 7.73 28.57 0.05
CA ALA A 165 6.87 28.26 -1.09
C ALA A 165 7.53 28.65 -2.40
N TRP A 166 7.16 27.96 -3.47
CA TRP A 166 7.63 28.22 -4.82
C TRP A 166 6.55 28.90 -5.64
N LYS A 167 6.93 29.98 -6.33
CA LYS A 167 6.09 30.61 -7.34
C LYS A 167 6.25 29.86 -8.66
N LEU A 168 5.14 29.30 -9.16
CA LEU A 168 5.09 28.54 -10.40
C LEU A 168 4.38 29.35 -11.48
N GLU A 169 5.02 29.44 -12.64
CA GLU A 169 4.42 29.89 -13.89
C GLU A 169 4.14 28.67 -14.77
N SER A 170 3.25 28.80 -15.77
CA SER A 170 2.79 27.66 -16.57
C SER A 170 3.88 26.82 -17.25
N TYR A 171 5.08 27.35 -17.45
CA TYR A 171 6.23 26.65 -18.03
C TYR A 171 7.26 26.15 -17.00
N ILE A 172 7.03 26.39 -15.70
CA ILE A 172 7.89 25.97 -14.58
C ILE A 172 7.32 24.69 -13.96
N TYR A 173 8.03 23.57 -14.10
CA TYR A 173 7.56 22.27 -13.61
C TYR A 173 8.72 21.31 -13.32
N LEU A 174 8.48 20.34 -12.44
CA LEU A 174 9.43 19.28 -12.12
C LEU A 174 9.00 18.04 -12.91
N TRP A 175 9.95 17.38 -13.56
CA TRP A 175 9.74 16.09 -14.21
C TRP A 175 10.87 15.16 -13.80
N VAL A 176 10.56 14.13 -13.02
CA VAL A 176 11.57 13.22 -12.46
C VAL A 176 11.11 11.77 -12.57
N PRO A 177 11.97 10.82 -12.97
CA PRO A 177 11.64 9.40 -12.85
C PRO A 177 11.35 9.05 -11.38
N SER A 178 10.19 8.48 -11.10
CA SER A 178 9.76 8.23 -9.71
C SER A 178 10.77 7.41 -8.90
N MET A 179 11.49 6.50 -9.56
CA MET A 179 12.56 5.70 -8.98
C MET A 179 13.69 6.50 -8.34
N VAL A 180 13.98 7.72 -8.82
CA VAL A 180 14.99 8.62 -8.22
C VAL A 180 14.59 8.99 -6.80
N LEU A 181 13.30 9.27 -6.59
CA LEU A 181 12.75 9.64 -5.28
C LEU A 181 12.60 8.42 -4.36
N LEU A 182 12.18 7.29 -4.94
CA LEU A 182 11.91 6.04 -4.23
C LEU A 182 13.18 5.30 -3.77
N ALA A 183 14.33 5.60 -4.38
CA ALA A 183 15.61 4.98 -4.01
C ALA A 183 15.94 5.18 -2.53
N SER A 184 15.63 6.36 -1.98
CA SER A 184 15.81 6.69 -0.56
C SER A 184 14.99 5.79 0.39
N MET A 185 13.92 5.18 -0.12
CA MET A 185 13.00 4.32 0.64
C MET A 185 13.17 2.82 0.34
N ASN A 186 14.16 2.44 -0.46
CA ASN A 186 14.34 1.07 -0.95
C ASN A 186 13.09 0.49 -1.66
N LEU A 187 12.31 1.35 -2.31
CA LEU A 187 11.13 0.93 -3.07
C LEU A 187 11.51 0.72 -4.55
N THR A 188 11.00 -0.36 -5.13
CA THR A 188 11.27 -0.74 -6.53
C THR A 188 10.20 -0.26 -7.50
N GLN A 189 9.09 0.28 -6.98
CA GLN A 189 7.96 0.80 -7.74
C GLN A 189 7.22 1.85 -6.90
N PHE A 190 6.52 2.75 -7.58
CA PHE A 190 5.67 3.71 -6.89
C PHE A 190 4.54 2.98 -6.16
N PRO A 191 4.22 3.33 -4.91
CA PRO A 191 3.20 2.61 -4.14
C PRO A 191 1.82 2.75 -4.78
N MET A 192 1.07 1.64 -4.84
CA MET A 192 -0.30 1.63 -5.39
C MET A 192 -1.32 2.37 -4.50
N GLN A 193 -0.92 2.73 -3.29
CA GLN A 193 -1.70 3.48 -2.32
C GLN A 193 -0.78 4.50 -1.65
N PHE A 194 -1.29 5.70 -1.42
CA PHE A 194 -0.53 6.78 -0.81
C PHE A 194 -1.45 7.91 -0.36
N SER A 195 -0.93 8.78 0.50
CA SER A 195 -1.48 10.11 0.76
C SER A 195 -0.57 11.16 0.12
N LEU A 196 -1.19 12.17 -0.48
CA LEU A 196 -0.56 13.37 -0.98
C LEU A 196 -1.01 14.55 -0.12
N PHE A 197 -0.06 15.35 0.35
CA PHE A 197 -0.30 16.61 1.05
C PHE A 197 0.36 17.72 0.26
N PHE A 198 -0.38 18.81 0.03
CA PHE A 198 0.17 20.00 -0.59
C PHE A 198 -0.56 21.26 -0.11
N THR A 199 0.18 22.36 -0.06
CA THR A 199 -0.35 23.68 0.26
C THR A 199 -0.24 24.54 -0.98
N VAL A 200 -1.34 25.13 -1.44
CA VAL A 200 -1.38 25.81 -2.73
C VAL A 200 -2.12 27.13 -2.63
N ARG A 201 -1.69 28.10 -3.43
CA ARG A 201 -2.46 29.31 -3.73
C ARG A 201 -2.62 29.42 -5.24
N ILE A 202 -3.85 29.54 -5.71
CA ILE A 202 -4.15 29.62 -7.15
C ILE A 202 -4.38 31.09 -7.54
N HIS A 203 -3.67 31.55 -8.57
CA HIS A 203 -3.83 32.89 -9.13
C HIS A 203 -4.69 32.79 -10.40
N SER A 204 -6.00 33.10 -10.27
CA SER A 204 -7.08 33.21 -11.27
C SER A 204 -6.97 32.50 -12.66
N ASP A 205 -8.07 31.90 -13.10
CA ASP A 205 -8.29 31.21 -14.40
C ASP A 205 -7.31 30.07 -14.75
N THR A 206 -6.51 29.65 -13.78
CA THR A 206 -5.55 28.58 -13.97
C THR A 206 -6.22 27.21 -14.08
N SER A 207 -5.72 26.42 -15.02
CA SER A 207 -5.93 24.98 -15.08
C SER A 207 -4.58 24.33 -15.32
N GLY A 208 -4.11 23.53 -14.37
CA GLY A 208 -2.80 22.89 -14.47
C GLY A 208 -2.66 21.68 -13.57
N THR A 209 -1.68 20.85 -13.86
CA THR A 209 -1.41 19.62 -13.13
C THR A 209 -0.49 19.91 -11.95
N ILE A 210 -0.98 19.72 -10.72
CA ILE A 210 -0.14 19.89 -9.53
C ILE A 210 0.69 18.64 -9.25
N PHE A 211 0.14 17.48 -9.59
CA PHE A 211 0.76 16.18 -9.37
C PHE A 211 0.29 15.22 -10.46
N SER A 212 1.24 14.52 -11.10
CA SER A 212 0.92 13.46 -12.05
C SER A 212 1.95 12.35 -12.01
N LEU A 213 1.46 11.13 -12.09
CA LEU A 213 2.24 9.92 -12.30
C LEU A 213 1.92 9.40 -13.70
N ARG A 214 2.92 9.27 -14.55
CA ARG A 214 2.74 8.87 -15.95
C ARG A 214 3.68 7.72 -16.31
N SER A 215 3.17 6.67 -16.93
CA SER A 215 4.03 5.61 -17.46
C SER A 215 4.83 6.12 -18.66
N ARG A 216 6.13 5.80 -18.69
CA ARG A 216 7.00 6.11 -19.83
C ARG A 216 6.74 5.21 -21.03
N THR A 217 6.45 3.94 -20.79
CA THR A 217 6.21 2.96 -21.87
C THR A 217 4.77 2.95 -22.37
N LEU A 218 3.81 3.33 -21.52
CA LEU A 218 2.38 3.40 -21.84
C LEU A 218 1.88 4.84 -21.69
N PRO A 219 1.97 5.69 -22.72
CA PRO A 219 1.65 7.12 -22.60
C PRO A 219 0.19 7.41 -22.23
N ASP A 220 -0.74 6.49 -22.51
CA ASP A 220 -2.15 6.61 -22.13
C ASP A 220 -2.43 6.14 -20.68
N THR A 221 -1.39 5.70 -19.96
CA THR A 221 -1.49 5.27 -18.56
C THR A 221 -0.94 6.35 -17.64
N TYR A 222 -1.84 7.01 -16.89
CA TYR A 222 -1.47 8.06 -15.95
C TYR A 222 -2.51 8.27 -14.85
N LEU A 223 -2.06 8.80 -13.73
CA LEU A 223 -2.88 9.44 -12.70
C LEU A 223 -2.51 10.93 -12.68
N SER A 224 -3.46 11.84 -12.80
CA SER A 224 -3.24 13.27 -12.66
C SER A 224 -4.21 13.89 -11.64
N ILE A 225 -3.69 14.86 -10.92
CA ILE A 225 -4.45 15.76 -10.05
C ILE A 225 -4.27 17.15 -10.65
N ASP A 226 -5.35 17.65 -11.25
CA ASP A 226 -5.39 18.93 -11.93
C ASP A 226 -6.14 19.93 -11.06
N MET A 227 -5.52 21.08 -10.80
CA MET A 227 -6.14 22.21 -10.15
C MET A 227 -6.88 23.04 -11.18
N ARG A 228 -8.12 23.40 -10.89
CA ARG A 228 -8.93 24.31 -11.70
C ARG A 228 -9.58 25.35 -10.79
N LYS A 229 -10.14 26.37 -11.41
CA LYS A 229 -10.80 27.48 -10.72
C LYS A 229 -11.87 27.04 -9.71
N THR A 230 -12.69 26.05 -10.07
CA THR A 230 -13.91 25.67 -9.35
C THR A 230 -13.87 24.25 -8.79
N ASP A 231 -12.83 23.48 -9.12
CA ASP A 231 -12.73 22.10 -8.75
C ASP A 231 -11.29 21.57 -8.79
N ILE A 232 -11.08 20.50 -8.03
CA ILE A 232 -9.94 19.61 -8.18
C ILE A 232 -10.40 18.46 -9.06
N LYS A 233 -9.70 18.23 -10.17
CA LYS A 233 -9.94 17.07 -11.02
C LYS A 233 -8.91 16.00 -10.71
N VAL A 234 -9.37 14.81 -10.36
CA VAL A 234 -8.53 13.60 -10.28
C VAL A 234 -8.85 12.73 -11.49
N ALA A 235 -7.92 12.58 -12.42
CA ALA A 235 -8.07 11.71 -13.57
C ALA A 235 -7.14 10.50 -13.47
N HIS A 236 -7.70 9.33 -13.76
CA HIS A 236 -6.93 8.11 -13.90
C HIS A 236 -7.27 7.48 -15.25
N ALA A 237 -6.26 7.29 -16.07
CA ALA A 237 -6.38 6.69 -17.39
C ALA A 237 -5.43 5.51 -17.53
N THR A 238 -5.90 4.52 -18.27
CA THR A 238 -5.16 3.38 -18.79
C THR A 238 -5.51 3.26 -20.27
N LYS A 239 -4.79 2.40 -21.00
CA LYS A 239 -5.09 2.11 -22.41
C LYS A 239 -6.56 1.74 -22.69
N ASN A 240 -7.24 1.11 -21.72
CA ASN A 240 -8.58 0.55 -21.91
C ASN A 240 -9.68 1.30 -21.14
N SER A 241 -9.32 2.15 -20.19
CA SER A 241 -10.29 2.85 -19.35
C SER A 241 -9.77 4.22 -18.95
N SER A 242 -10.67 5.19 -18.93
CA SER A 242 -10.40 6.50 -18.35
C SER A 242 -11.52 6.85 -17.40
N ASN A 243 -11.15 7.35 -16.23
CA ASN A 243 -12.08 7.85 -15.24
C ASN A 243 -11.64 9.23 -14.75
N THR A 244 -12.61 10.04 -14.36
CA THR A 244 -12.37 11.37 -13.84
C THR A 244 -13.34 11.62 -12.68
N LEU A 245 -12.77 12.01 -11.55
CA LEU A 245 -13.47 12.52 -10.40
C LEU A 245 -13.31 14.04 -10.37
N ILE A 246 -14.43 14.75 -10.25
CA ILE A 246 -14.47 16.21 -10.07
C ILE A 246 -14.86 16.48 -8.63
N ILE A 247 -14.01 17.19 -7.89
CA ILE A 247 -14.18 17.54 -6.48
C ILE A 247 -14.42 19.05 -6.41
N PRO A 248 -15.67 19.50 -6.23
CA PRO A 248 -15.98 20.93 -6.15
C PRO A 248 -15.18 21.59 -5.04
N SER A 249 -14.45 22.65 -5.37
CA SER A 249 -13.62 23.40 -4.42
C SER A 249 -13.34 24.79 -5.01
N ASN A 250 -13.70 25.84 -4.28
CA ASN A 250 -13.49 27.21 -4.74
C ASN A 250 -12.13 27.72 -4.26
N LEU A 251 -11.06 27.25 -4.92
CA LEU A 251 -9.67 27.48 -4.50
C LEU A 251 -9.01 28.70 -5.19
N ALA A 252 -9.68 29.29 -6.18
CA ALA A 252 -9.17 30.43 -6.94
C ALA A 252 -9.56 31.77 -6.30
N ASP A 253 -9.38 31.88 -4.99
CA ASP A 253 -9.69 33.05 -4.17
C ASP A 253 -8.42 33.85 -3.76
N SER A 254 -7.26 33.44 -4.29
CA SER A 254 -5.94 33.99 -3.97
C SER A 254 -5.50 33.83 -2.51
N HIS A 255 -6.13 32.91 -1.76
CA HIS A 255 -5.67 32.49 -0.45
C HIS A 255 -4.91 31.16 -0.52
N TRP A 256 -4.25 30.84 0.59
CA TRP A 256 -3.53 29.60 0.76
C TRP A 256 -4.49 28.52 1.26
N HIS A 257 -4.52 27.40 0.55
CA HIS A 257 -5.31 26.23 0.90
C HIS A 257 -4.41 25.04 1.20
N GLN A 258 -4.77 24.26 2.21
CA GLN A 258 -4.10 23.00 2.54
C GLN A 258 -4.96 21.85 2.04
N ILE A 259 -4.41 21.02 1.15
CA ILE A 259 -5.12 19.92 0.51
C ILE A 259 -4.45 18.61 0.87
N ALA A 260 -5.27 17.62 1.20
CA ALA A 260 -4.83 16.26 1.44
C ALA A 260 -5.69 15.29 0.62
N ILE A 261 -5.05 14.44 -0.18
CA ILE A 261 -5.72 13.44 -1.02
C ILE A 261 -5.12 12.08 -0.73
N SER A 262 -5.94 11.08 -0.39
CA SER A 262 -5.51 9.68 -0.31
C SER A 262 -6.00 8.90 -1.51
N ILE A 263 -5.19 7.91 -1.89
CA ILE A 263 -5.58 6.84 -2.80
C ILE A 263 -5.40 5.53 -2.03
N ARG A 264 -6.51 4.87 -1.71
CA ARG A 264 -6.58 3.62 -0.95
C ARG A 264 -7.22 2.52 -1.80
N ASP A 265 -6.83 1.27 -1.55
CA ASP A 265 -7.40 0.09 -2.22
C ASP A 265 -7.40 0.20 -3.76
N GLN A 266 -6.41 0.90 -4.31
CA GLN A 266 -6.16 1.12 -5.75
C GLN A 266 -7.20 1.95 -6.50
N ASN A 267 -8.29 2.41 -5.87
CA ASN A 267 -9.32 3.20 -6.55
C ASN A 267 -10.18 4.09 -5.63
N VAL A 268 -10.04 3.99 -4.31
CA VAL A 268 -10.77 4.83 -3.37
C VAL A 268 -9.99 6.13 -3.19
N VAL A 269 -10.63 7.26 -3.45
CA VAL A 269 -10.05 8.59 -3.31
C VAL A 269 -10.75 9.30 -2.16
N GLU A 270 -9.99 9.76 -1.16
CA GLU A 270 -10.48 10.65 -0.12
C GLU A 270 -9.81 12.01 -0.28
N CYS A 271 -10.57 13.08 -0.19
CA CYS A 271 -10.06 14.44 -0.35
C CYS A 271 -10.52 15.32 0.80
N TYR A 272 -9.57 16.10 1.31
CA TYR A 272 -9.77 17.09 2.33
C TYR A 272 -9.20 18.41 1.86
N VAL A 273 -9.93 19.49 2.13
CA VAL A 273 -9.55 20.87 1.85
C VAL A 273 -9.66 21.64 3.16
N ASP A 274 -8.60 22.34 3.56
CA ASP A 274 -8.54 23.20 4.73
C ASP A 274 -9.08 22.54 6.02
N CYS A 275 -8.57 21.35 6.33
CA CYS A 275 -8.98 20.58 7.51
C CYS A 275 -10.38 19.96 7.45
N GLU A 276 -11.14 20.18 6.38
CA GLU A 276 -12.48 19.66 6.22
C GLU A 276 -12.52 18.52 5.22
N TRP A 277 -13.26 17.46 5.59
CA TRP A 277 -13.54 16.36 4.66
C TRP A 277 -14.44 16.88 3.54
N THR A 278 -13.99 16.72 2.30
CA THR A 278 -14.75 17.15 1.12
C THR A 278 -15.50 15.97 0.49
N THR A 279 -14.81 14.85 0.25
CA THR A 279 -15.44 13.68 -0.38
C THR A 279 -14.65 12.39 -0.16
N THR A 280 -15.37 11.28 -0.23
CA THR A 280 -14.82 9.94 -0.45
C THR A 280 -15.50 9.37 -1.68
N ASN A 281 -14.72 9.01 -2.71
CA ASN A 281 -15.25 8.53 -3.98
C ASN A 281 -14.44 7.34 -4.50
N VAL A 282 -14.95 6.68 -5.55
CA VAL A 282 -14.29 5.53 -6.17
C VAL A 282 -14.07 5.82 -7.65
N LEU A 283 -12.82 5.70 -8.11
CA LEU A 283 -12.46 5.73 -9.52
C LEU A 283 -12.98 4.46 -10.19
N LYS A 284 -14.16 4.55 -10.81
CA LYS A 284 -14.84 3.40 -11.40
C LYS A 284 -13.99 2.78 -12.52
N SER A 285 -13.83 1.45 -12.49
CA SER A 285 -13.23 0.66 -13.59
C SER A 285 -11.75 0.91 -13.90
N ALA A 286 -11.01 1.56 -13.00
CA ALA A 286 -9.62 1.89 -13.24
C ALA A 286 -8.78 1.54 -11.99
N ILE A 287 -8.26 0.30 -11.95
CA ILE A 287 -7.24 -0.12 -10.98
C ILE A 287 -5.98 0.67 -11.28
N LEU A 288 -5.47 1.40 -10.28
CA LEU A 288 -4.18 2.07 -10.37
C LEU A 288 -3.04 1.03 -10.45
N ASP A 289 -2.70 0.64 -11.67
CA ASP A 289 -1.55 -0.20 -11.99
C ASP A 289 -0.50 0.66 -12.71
N LEU A 290 0.30 1.38 -11.91
CA LEU A 290 1.41 2.18 -12.38
C LEU A 290 2.69 1.33 -12.22
N SER A 291 3.26 0.91 -13.35
CA SER A 291 4.49 0.10 -13.39
C SER A 291 5.72 0.86 -12.88
N GLY A 292 6.83 0.15 -12.65
CA GLY A 292 8.10 0.73 -12.18
C GLY A 292 8.77 1.73 -13.14
N ASP A 293 8.21 1.94 -14.33
CA ASP A 293 8.67 2.90 -15.35
C ASP A 293 7.93 4.26 -15.27
N THR A 294 7.42 4.64 -14.10
CA THR A 294 6.61 5.85 -13.92
C THR A 294 7.47 7.10 -13.72
N ASP A 295 7.11 8.20 -14.39
CA ASP A 295 7.61 9.55 -14.12
C ASP A 295 6.64 10.32 -13.22
N LEU A 296 7.19 11.11 -12.31
CA LEU A 296 6.48 12.07 -11.49
C LEU A 296 6.62 13.47 -12.10
N ILE A 297 5.49 14.14 -12.29
CA ILE A 297 5.40 15.50 -12.81
C ILE A 297 4.70 16.38 -11.78
N ILE A 298 5.27 17.55 -11.48
CA ILE A 298 4.71 18.54 -10.54
C ILE A 298 4.67 19.91 -11.21
N GLY A 299 3.52 20.58 -11.18
CA GLY A 299 3.35 21.96 -11.63
C GLY A 299 3.21 22.16 -13.14
N TYR A 300 2.96 21.11 -13.93
CA TYR A 300 2.86 21.23 -15.39
C TYR A 300 1.64 22.06 -15.82
N MET A 301 1.88 23.15 -16.55
CA MET A 301 0.86 24.16 -16.94
C MET A 301 0.14 24.81 -15.75
N PHE A 302 0.67 24.64 -14.54
CA PHE A 302 0.11 25.24 -13.33
C PHE A 302 0.71 26.63 -13.12
N GLU A 303 -0.12 27.58 -12.70
CA GLU A 303 0.24 28.94 -12.33
C GLU A 303 -0.34 29.25 -10.96
N GLY A 304 0.52 29.61 -10.02
CA GLY A 304 0.15 29.65 -8.62
C GLY A 304 1.39 29.58 -7.75
N ASP A 305 1.17 29.47 -6.44
CA ASP A 305 2.24 29.18 -5.50
C ASP A 305 2.02 27.80 -4.89
N LEU A 306 3.09 27.02 -4.79
CA LEU A 306 3.09 25.67 -4.23
C LEU A 306 4.05 25.62 -3.05
N GLU A 307 3.53 25.20 -1.90
CA GLU A 307 4.26 24.96 -0.67
C GLU A 307 4.06 23.50 -0.23
N GLN A 308 5.10 22.89 0.32
CA GLN A 308 5.04 21.59 1.00
C GLN A 308 4.31 20.50 0.20
N LEU A 309 4.93 19.91 -0.84
CA LEU A 309 4.37 18.73 -1.50
C LEU A 309 4.99 17.45 -0.92
N SER A 310 4.20 16.65 -0.23
CA SER A 310 4.64 15.43 0.46
C SER A 310 3.81 14.22 0.04
N ILE A 311 4.50 13.14 -0.30
CA ILE A 311 3.91 11.84 -0.64
C ILE A 311 4.21 10.89 0.53
N VAL A 312 3.18 10.28 1.10
CA VAL A 312 3.31 9.33 2.21
C VAL A 312 2.73 8.00 1.77
N THR A 313 3.46 6.91 1.98
CA THR A 313 3.05 5.58 1.49
C THR A 313 1.83 4.99 2.23
N ASP A 314 1.54 5.51 3.42
CA ASP A 314 0.36 5.15 4.20
C ASP A 314 -0.83 6.05 3.82
N PRO A 315 -1.89 5.52 3.16
CA PRO A 315 -3.04 6.31 2.75
C PRO A 315 -3.90 6.81 3.92
N ASP A 316 -3.81 6.20 5.11
CA ASP A 316 -4.60 6.59 6.28
C ASP A 316 -4.04 7.86 6.96
N MET A 317 -2.82 8.27 6.59
CA MET A 317 -2.19 9.50 7.08
C MET A 317 -2.94 10.76 6.67
N VAL A 318 -3.79 10.69 5.64
CA VAL A 318 -4.67 11.80 5.22
C VAL A 318 -5.51 12.34 6.39
N ASN A 319 -5.90 11.47 7.33
CA ASN A 319 -6.67 11.84 8.53
C ASN A 319 -5.89 12.70 9.52
N SER A 320 -4.56 12.79 9.35
CA SER A 320 -3.67 13.59 10.20
C SER A 320 -3.31 14.94 9.58
N HIS A 321 -3.91 15.31 8.43
CA HIS A 321 -3.52 16.53 7.69
C HIS A 321 -3.64 17.82 8.50
N CYS A 322 -4.54 17.85 9.48
CA CYS A 322 -4.74 18.97 10.39
C CYS A 322 -4.50 18.64 11.86
N SER A 323 -3.59 17.69 12.12
CA SER A 323 -3.10 17.47 13.48
C SER A 323 -2.61 18.79 14.09
N THR A 324 -3.14 19.13 15.27
CA THR A 324 -2.67 20.28 16.07
C THR A 324 -1.20 20.13 16.48
N SER A 325 -0.66 18.91 16.40
CA SER A 325 0.77 18.65 16.49
C SER A 325 1.42 18.94 15.14
N LYS A 326 1.60 20.23 14.81
CA LYS A 326 2.44 20.63 13.68
C LYS A 326 3.87 20.19 13.97
N ILE A 327 4.31 19.11 13.32
CA ILE A 327 5.73 18.73 13.33
C ILE A 327 6.41 19.71 12.39
N ALA A 328 7.16 20.66 12.94
CA ALA A 328 8.02 21.50 12.13
C ALA A 328 8.97 20.58 11.34
N ILE A 329 9.01 20.74 10.02
CA ILE A 329 10.13 20.22 9.24
C ILE A 329 11.31 21.13 9.59
N THR A 330 11.96 20.85 10.71
CA THR A 330 13.24 21.50 11.04
C THR A 330 14.26 20.96 10.08
N ASP A 331 14.49 21.73 9.02
CA ASP A 331 15.66 21.57 8.16
C ASP A 331 16.90 21.93 9.00
N GLN A 332 17.53 20.92 9.60
CA GLN A 332 18.77 21.11 10.36
C GLN A 332 19.95 21.56 9.47
N SER A 333 19.74 21.79 8.17
CA SER A 333 20.77 22.27 7.25
C SER A 333 20.81 23.80 7.08
N MET A 334 19.84 24.56 7.59
CA MET A 334 19.81 26.03 7.43
C MET A 334 20.53 26.83 8.53
N GLU A 335 21.21 26.18 9.49
CA GLU A 335 21.90 26.89 10.59
C GLU A 335 23.44 26.93 10.47
N LYS A 336 23.99 26.62 9.30
CA LYS A 336 25.40 26.90 9.00
C LYS A 336 25.60 27.41 7.58
N THR A 337 25.40 28.69 7.34
CA THR A 337 26.43 29.55 6.72
C THR A 337 26.17 31.02 7.01
#